data_AF-A0A914LV60-F1
#
_entry.id   AF-A0A914LV60-F1
#
_cell.length_a   1.000
_cell.length_b   1.000
_cell.length_c   1.000
_cell.angle_alpha   90.00
_cell.angle_beta   90.00
_cell.angle_gamma   90.00
#
_symmetry.space_group_name_H-M   'P 1'
#
loop_
_entity.id
_entity.type
_entity.pdbx_description
1 polymer ?
#
loop_
_entity_poly.entity_id
_entity_poly.type
_entity_poly.pdbx_seq_one_letter_code
_entity_poly.pdbx_strand_id
1 'polypeptide(L)'
;MNLEEGFESVSKQRKISGSFRDTRLLDIFIVSLDIFKQAPEAKTLNDSMLSYITLALDLSFACTNYDFSGIVNDETLDEGNNVQIPTKWRPVLVEKQVVTMFFDLYFVLPEQIISKAFLTLVQLVSIRRLLFDGVDRLKFLDSFICGLKRVLESPQKLSYPDNFHQFCRILSRLKANYQVSELVKCGNQFNNLLELLTVFTQQSLQMSHLFTQSSIFYLMSFWSRMAGSLTYARVDVDLISAAIPKVCSAFIRSRVLLSENVVRGNIEDPLEDLGSVKQLMELFTVISRSDYKTSVEELVRNFEESLGVLFRQGVSNQDQLIARKQLIWLITMMAAGLNGKGSAGYGDDEDVYDGEVVFRVWKTMQMTDQRLESQQPGAVDIQLEFAYIYLMDEFRRTCITDQAVRESKLYEKLAPLGINDEVGVLRFFAQKM
;
A
#
# COMPACT_ATOMS: atom_id res chain seq x y z
N MET A 1 14.96 17.82 43.74
CA MET A 1 16.40 17.48 43.65
C MET A 1 16.71 16.45 42.54
N ASN A 2 16.62 15.13 42.73
CA ASN A 2 17.00 14.16 41.66
C ASN A 2 16.14 14.23 40.37
N LEU A 3 14.88 14.67 40.48
CA LEU A 3 14.02 14.87 39.31
C LEU A 3 14.41 16.14 38.51
N GLU A 4 14.71 17.25 39.19
CA GLU A 4 15.07 18.53 38.56
C GLU A 4 16.43 18.47 37.85
N GLU A 5 17.44 17.81 38.44
CA GLU A 5 18.73 17.59 37.77
C GLU A 5 18.61 16.70 36.52
N GLY A 6 17.69 15.72 36.55
CA GLY A 6 17.35 14.90 35.38
C GLY A 6 16.72 15.72 34.25
N PHE A 7 15.79 16.63 34.58
CA PHE A 7 15.16 17.54 33.61
C PHE A 7 16.15 18.57 33.03
N GLU A 8 17.05 19.12 33.84
CA GLU A 8 18.11 20.03 33.37
C GLU A 8 19.10 19.33 32.41
N SER A 9 19.48 18.08 32.71
CA SER A 9 20.34 17.26 31.86
C SER A 9 19.72 17.01 30.49
N VAL A 10 18.43 16.64 30.43
CA VAL A 10 17.69 16.41 29.18
C VAL A 10 17.55 17.71 28.37
N SER A 11 17.24 18.83 29.03
CA SER A 11 17.16 20.15 28.39
C SER A 11 18.51 20.56 27.76
N LYS A 12 19.62 20.33 28.48
CA LYS A 12 20.98 20.57 27.99
C LYS A 12 21.31 19.69 26.79
N GLN A 13 20.98 18.39 26.84
CA GLN A 13 21.16 17.47 25.73
C GLN A 13 20.38 17.91 24.48
N ARG A 14 19.11 18.30 24.62
CA ARG A 14 18.31 18.83 23.50
C ARG A 14 18.94 20.09 22.88
N LYS A 15 19.47 21.00 23.69
CA LYS A 15 20.19 22.19 23.19
C LYS A 15 21.46 21.84 22.43
N ILE A 16 22.26 20.90 22.94
CA ILE A 16 23.48 20.42 22.25
C ILE A 16 23.12 19.76 20.92
N SER A 17 22.09 18.90 20.93
CA SER A 17 21.56 18.24 19.74
C SER A 17 21.11 19.26 18.69
N GLY A 18 20.26 20.23 19.08
CA GLY A 18 19.83 21.31 18.20
C GLY A 18 20.98 22.16 17.67
N SER A 19 21.98 22.47 18.50
CA SER A 19 23.18 23.18 18.04
C SER A 19 23.96 22.38 16.99
N PHE A 20 24.15 21.08 17.19
CA PHE A 20 24.83 20.21 16.22
C PHE A 20 24.08 20.14 14.89
N ARG A 21 22.75 19.95 14.94
CA ARG A 21 21.83 19.97 13.79
C ARG A 21 21.99 21.24 12.95
N ASP A 22 22.05 22.40 13.61
CA ASP A 22 22.00 23.71 12.93
C ASP A 22 23.38 24.22 12.48
N THR A 23 24.47 23.61 12.94
CA THR A 23 25.85 24.07 12.69
C THR A 23 26.77 23.07 11.99
N ARG A 24 26.57 21.75 12.16
CA ARG A 24 27.51 20.73 11.66
C ARG A 24 26.87 19.65 10.81
N LEU A 25 25.62 19.29 11.07
CA LEU A 25 24.97 18.17 10.38
C LEU A 25 24.93 18.36 8.85
N LEU A 26 24.69 19.59 8.38
CA LEU A 26 24.73 19.91 6.95
C LEU A 26 26.13 19.71 6.34
N ASP A 27 27.17 20.16 7.02
CA ASP A 27 28.55 20.02 6.54
C ASP A 27 28.92 18.54 6.40
N ILE A 28 28.51 17.72 7.37
CA ILE A 28 28.71 16.27 7.35
C ILE A 28 27.94 15.64 6.18
N PHE A 29 26.68 16.07 5.95
CA PHE A 29 25.91 15.61 4.80
C PHE A 29 26.61 15.97 3.48
N ILE A 30 27.16 17.19 3.35
CA ILE A 30 27.89 17.62 2.15
C ILE A 30 29.12 16.74 1.88
N VAL A 31 29.84 16.29 2.91
CA VAL A 31 30.97 15.35 2.74
C VAL A 31 30.52 14.08 2.02
N SER A 32 29.36 13.51 2.37
CA SER A 32 28.83 12.34 1.66
C SER A 32 28.54 12.63 0.18
N LEU A 33 27.98 13.80 -0.12
CA LEU A 33 27.68 14.22 -1.50
C LEU A 33 28.95 14.40 -2.34
N ASP A 34 30.01 14.95 -1.75
CA ASP A 34 31.27 15.17 -2.46
C ASP A 34 32.01 13.85 -2.76
N ILE A 35 31.79 12.80 -1.95
CA ILE A 35 32.23 11.43 -2.28
C ILE A 35 31.43 10.88 -3.46
N PHE A 36 30.10 11.03 -3.44
CA PHE A 36 29.25 10.52 -4.52
C PHE A 36 29.55 11.14 -5.88
N LYS A 37 29.96 12.41 -5.95
CA LYS A 37 30.36 13.05 -7.22
C LYS A 37 31.50 12.31 -7.94
N GLN A 38 32.34 11.60 -7.21
CA GLN A 38 33.47 10.86 -7.78
C GLN A 38 33.05 9.49 -8.33
N ALA A 39 31.82 9.01 -8.02
CA ALA A 39 31.36 7.68 -8.40
C ALA A 39 30.94 7.55 -9.88
N PRO A 40 30.16 8.48 -10.48
CA PRO A 40 29.74 8.39 -11.88
C PRO A 40 30.87 8.48 -12.91
N GLU A 41 32.03 9.04 -12.53
CA GLU A 41 33.19 9.18 -13.41
C GLU A 41 33.96 7.86 -13.59
N ALA A 42 33.72 6.86 -12.73
CA ALA A 42 34.39 5.57 -12.80
C ALA A 42 33.62 4.59 -13.68
N LYS A 43 34.22 4.17 -14.80
CA LYS A 43 33.65 3.11 -15.68
C LYS A 43 33.45 1.77 -14.95
N THR A 44 34.22 1.52 -13.91
CA THR A 44 34.14 0.35 -13.03
C THR A 44 34.55 0.78 -11.62
N LEU A 45 33.71 0.54 -10.63
CA LEU A 45 34.03 0.78 -9.22
C LEU A 45 34.98 -0.31 -8.72
N ASN A 46 36.14 0.07 -8.18
CA ASN A 46 36.99 -0.87 -7.45
C ASN A 46 36.44 -1.10 -6.03
N ASP A 47 36.87 -2.17 -5.37
CA ASP A 47 36.34 -2.55 -4.05
C ASP A 47 36.54 -1.46 -2.98
N SER A 48 37.67 -0.75 -3.03
CA SER A 48 37.94 0.36 -2.10
C SER A 48 36.95 1.51 -2.29
N MET A 49 36.70 1.93 -3.54
CA MET A 49 35.73 2.98 -3.87
C MET A 49 34.32 2.56 -3.48
N LEU A 50 33.96 1.29 -3.73
CA LEU A 50 32.67 0.76 -3.32
C LEU A 50 32.49 0.81 -1.80
N SER A 51 33.53 0.50 -1.04
CA SER A 51 33.54 0.62 0.43
C SER A 51 33.33 2.07 0.88
N TYR A 52 34.06 3.02 0.29
CA TYR A 52 33.90 4.45 0.59
C TYR A 52 32.49 4.97 0.26
N ILE A 53 31.94 4.60 -0.90
CA ILE A 53 30.57 4.98 -1.27
C ILE A 53 29.55 4.36 -0.31
N THR A 54 29.74 3.12 0.09
CA THR A 54 28.84 2.45 1.06
C THR A 54 28.84 3.18 2.41
N LEU A 55 30.01 3.57 2.92
CA LEU A 55 30.12 4.38 4.14
C LEU A 55 29.48 5.77 3.96
N ALA A 56 29.66 6.39 2.79
CA ALA A 56 29.03 7.67 2.48
C ALA A 56 27.50 7.56 2.40
N LEU A 57 26.96 6.46 1.88
CA LEU A 57 25.52 6.17 1.87
C LEU A 57 24.98 6.07 3.30
N ASP A 58 25.65 5.31 4.17
CA ASP A 58 25.27 5.19 5.58
C ASP A 58 25.34 6.54 6.31
N LEU A 59 26.38 7.34 6.03
CA LEU A 59 26.51 8.69 6.57
C LEU A 59 25.37 9.61 6.10
N SER A 60 25.04 9.56 4.81
CA SER A 60 23.99 10.39 4.20
C SER A 60 22.61 10.04 4.75
N PHE A 61 22.34 8.74 4.96
CA PHE A 61 21.13 8.28 5.61
C PHE A 61 21.08 8.72 7.06
N ALA A 62 22.16 8.55 7.84
CA ALA A 62 22.22 8.99 9.22
C ALA A 62 21.98 10.50 9.37
N CYS A 63 22.47 11.31 8.43
CA CYS A 63 22.23 12.75 8.42
C CYS A 63 20.77 13.11 8.13
N THR A 64 20.13 12.40 7.19
CA THR A 64 18.74 12.67 6.76
C THR A 64 17.69 12.02 7.66
N ASN A 65 18.06 10.97 8.41
CA ASN A 65 17.24 10.28 9.40
C ASN A 65 17.43 10.84 10.82
N TYR A 66 18.17 11.94 10.98
CA TYR A 66 18.38 12.60 12.26
C TYR A 66 17.04 13.07 12.86
N ASP A 67 16.87 13.00 14.19
CA ASP A 67 15.68 13.54 14.85
C ASP A 67 15.71 15.07 14.85
N PHE A 68 15.11 15.67 13.82
CA PHE A 68 15.02 17.11 13.67
C PHE A 68 14.03 17.77 14.65
N SER A 69 13.06 17.00 15.18
CA SER A 69 11.93 17.50 15.99
C SER A 69 12.20 17.42 17.49
N GLY A 70 13.08 16.53 17.94
CA GLY A 70 13.39 16.31 19.36
C GLY A 70 12.24 15.62 20.13
N ILE A 71 11.34 14.98 19.40
CA ILE A 71 10.22 14.18 19.93
C ILE A 71 10.53 12.75 19.54
N VAL A 72 10.49 11.83 20.52
CA VAL A 72 10.59 10.39 20.26
C VAL A 72 9.41 10.03 19.35
N ASN A 73 9.69 9.87 18.07
CA ASN A 73 8.67 9.48 17.12
C ASN A 73 8.39 7.99 17.35
N ASP A 74 7.11 7.65 17.52
CA ASP A 74 6.68 6.26 17.50
C ASP A 74 6.80 5.74 16.06
N GLU A 75 7.78 4.87 15.83
CA GLU A 75 8.06 4.26 14.51
C GLU A 75 6.92 3.34 14.04
N THR A 76 5.95 3.01 14.91
CA THR A 76 4.81 2.14 14.58
C THR A 76 3.72 2.88 13.77
N LEU A 77 3.73 4.22 13.79
CA LEU A 77 2.80 5.05 13.04
C LEU A 77 3.49 5.59 11.79
N ASP A 78 3.50 4.77 10.73
CA ASP A 78 4.09 5.10 9.43
C ASP A 78 3.32 6.25 8.71
N GLU A 79 2.22 6.71 9.28
CA GLU A 79 1.43 7.84 8.78
C GLU A 79 2.06 9.20 9.11
N GLY A 80 2.53 9.90 8.07
CA GLY A 80 2.57 11.37 8.08
C GLY A 80 3.75 12.07 8.76
N ASN A 81 4.80 11.38 9.18
CA ASN A 81 6.00 12.05 9.73
C ASN A 81 6.84 12.69 8.61
N ASN A 82 6.50 13.93 8.26
CA ASN A 82 7.33 14.74 7.38
C ASN A 82 8.66 15.07 8.05
N VAL A 83 9.77 14.95 7.31
CA VAL A 83 11.11 15.28 7.78
C VAL A 83 11.25 16.81 7.88
N GLN A 84 11.62 17.31 9.06
CA GLN A 84 11.69 18.74 9.38
C GLN A 84 13.11 19.31 9.25
N ILE A 85 13.70 19.17 8.08
CA ILE A 85 15.07 19.67 7.80
C ILE A 85 15.15 21.21 7.96
N PRO A 86 16.23 21.76 8.56
CA PRO A 86 16.45 23.19 8.68
C PRO A 86 16.55 23.91 7.32
N THR A 87 16.05 25.13 7.23
CA THR A 87 16.01 25.94 5.99
C THR A 87 17.38 26.14 5.32
N LYS A 88 18.47 26.13 6.10
CA LYS A 88 19.85 26.22 5.58
C LYS A 88 20.21 25.10 4.60
N TRP A 89 19.53 23.97 4.62
CA TRP A 89 19.77 22.85 3.71
C TRP A 89 19.16 23.08 2.32
N ARG A 90 18.17 23.97 2.19
CA ARG A 90 17.41 24.17 0.94
C ARG A 90 18.31 24.43 -0.28
N PRO A 91 19.33 25.33 -0.24
CA PRO A 91 20.20 25.55 -1.38
C PRO A 91 20.95 24.28 -1.79
N VAL A 92 21.44 23.50 -0.82
CA VAL A 92 22.15 22.25 -1.10
C VAL A 92 21.23 21.23 -1.75
N LEU A 93 20.01 21.06 -1.23
CA LEU A 93 19.04 20.07 -1.72
C LEU A 93 18.58 20.36 -3.15
N VAL A 94 18.38 21.64 -3.49
CA VAL A 94 17.87 22.07 -4.80
C VAL A 94 19.00 22.28 -5.80
N GLU A 95 20.02 23.07 -5.46
CA GLU A 95 21.05 23.51 -6.42
C GLU A 95 22.07 22.40 -6.73
N LYS A 96 22.39 21.52 -5.77
CA LYS A 96 23.34 20.42 -6.00
C LYS A 96 22.69 19.17 -6.62
N GLN A 97 21.41 19.25 -7.03
CA GLN A 97 20.67 18.13 -7.65
C GLN A 97 20.80 16.81 -6.86
N VAL A 98 20.66 16.88 -5.54
CA VAL A 98 20.91 15.76 -4.62
C VAL A 98 20.07 14.54 -5.01
N VAL A 99 18.79 14.75 -5.34
CA VAL A 99 17.88 13.66 -5.75
C VAL A 99 18.42 12.94 -6.99
N THR A 100 18.80 13.69 -8.02
CA THR A 100 19.38 13.14 -9.26
C THR A 100 20.63 12.32 -8.97
N MET A 101 21.54 12.84 -8.13
CA MET A 101 22.76 12.15 -7.73
C MET A 101 22.48 10.78 -7.10
N PHE A 102 21.51 10.69 -6.18
CA PHE A 102 21.15 9.40 -5.56
C PHE A 102 20.51 8.43 -6.57
N PHE A 103 19.71 8.92 -7.52
CA PHE A 103 19.18 8.05 -8.59
C PHE A 103 20.26 7.63 -9.59
N ASP A 104 21.30 8.45 -9.84
CA ASP A 104 22.41 8.06 -10.70
C ASP A 104 23.22 6.90 -10.10
N LEU A 105 23.35 6.85 -8.77
CA LEU A 105 23.97 5.71 -8.07
C LEU A 105 23.26 4.39 -8.37
N TYR A 106 21.97 4.40 -8.71
CA TYR A 106 21.26 3.18 -9.12
C TYR A 106 21.93 2.49 -10.31
N PHE A 107 22.48 3.26 -11.25
CA PHE A 107 23.06 2.74 -12.49
C PHE A 107 24.51 2.30 -12.34
N VAL A 108 25.21 2.79 -11.31
CA VAL A 108 26.64 2.54 -11.10
C VAL A 108 26.88 1.47 -10.04
N LEU A 109 26.04 1.41 -8.99
CA LEU A 109 26.26 0.51 -7.85
C LEU A 109 25.80 -0.93 -8.11
N PRO A 110 26.43 -1.94 -7.47
CA PRO A 110 25.91 -3.30 -7.41
C PRO A 110 24.53 -3.35 -6.74
N GLU A 111 23.70 -4.31 -7.15
CA GLU A 111 22.31 -4.45 -6.68
C GLU A 111 22.19 -4.60 -5.15
N GLN A 112 23.18 -5.19 -4.48
CA GLN A 112 23.16 -5.46 -3.04
C GLN A 112 23.22 -4.20 -2.17
N ILE A 113 23.60 -3.05 -2.74
CA ILE A 113 23.85 -1.80 -2.00
C ILE A 113 22.81 -0.72 -2.33
N ILE A 114 22.01 -0.91 -3.39
CA ILE A 114 21.04 0.07 -3.90
C ILE A 114 20.03 0.49 -2.81
N SER A 115 19.58 -0.44 -1.98
CA SER A 115 18.66 -0.18 -0.87
C SER A 115 19.15 0.92 0.06
N LYS A 116 20.48 1.06 0.28
CA LYS A 116 21.08 2.15 1.07
C LYS A 116 20.92 3.52 0.43
N ALA A 117 21.02 3.61 -0.90
CA ALA A 117 20.73 4.84 -1.63
C ALA A 117 19.24 5.19 -1.56
N PHE A 118 18.37 4.19 -1.72
CA PHE A 118 16.92 4.37 -1.62
C PHE A 118 16.46 4.78 -0.23
N LEU A 119 17.09 4.28 0.84
CA LEU A 119 16.80 4.73 2.22
C LEU A 119 16.92 6.25 2.38
N THR A 120 17.96 6.85 1.80
CA THR A 120 18.13 8.31 1.82
C THR A 120 17.07 9.00 0.96
N LEU A 121 16.73 8.45 -0.22
CA LEU A 121 15.65 8.99 -1.05
C LEU A 121 14.28 8.94 -0.36
N VAL A 122 14.00 7.92 0.46
CA VAL A 122 12.78 7.87 1.30
C VAL A 122 12.72 9.05 2.27
N GLN A 123 13.85 9.43 2.87
CA GLN A 123 13.91 10.60 3.75
C GLN A 123 13.76 11.91 2.97
N LEU A 124 14.46 12.02 1.84
CA LEU A 124 14.43 13.21 0.99
C LEU A 124 13.03 13.49 0.41
N VAL A 125 12.31 12.47 -0.05
CA VAL A 125 10.95 12.65 -0.58
C VAL A 125 9.94 13.02 0.51
N SER A 126 10.25 12.68 1.76
CA SER A 126 9.41 12.94 2.95
C SER A 126 9.66 14.33 3.57
N ILE A 127 10.53 15.16 2.97
CA ILE A 127 10.78 16.53 3.45
C ILE A 127 9.50 17.37 3.40
N ARG A 128 9.18 18.04 4.51
CA ARG A 128 7.96 18.83 4.64
C ARG A 128 7.86 19.92 3.58
N ARG A 129 6.67 20.06 2.99
CA ARG A 129 6.32 21.11 2.01
C ARG A 129 6.86 22.50 2.30
N LEU A 130 6.81 22.94 3.56
CA LEU A 130 7.19 24.30 3.98
C LEU A 130 8.68 24.65 3.79
N LEU A 131 9.55 23.67 3.55
CA LEU A 131 10.96 23.95 3.27
C LEU A 131 11.13 24.70 1.93
N PHE A 132 10.27 24.43 0.96
CA PHE A 132 10.41 24.87 -0.41
C PHE A 132 9.42 25.99 -0.75
N ASP A 133 9.85 26.93 -1.59
CA ASP A 133 8.90 27.77 -2.32
C ASP A 133 8.27 26.98 -3.48
N GLY A 134 7.29 27.58 -4.18
CA GLY A 134 6.57 26.88 -5.25
C GLY A 134 7.43 26.44 -6.42
N VAL A 135 8.50 27.17 -6.74
CA VAL A 135 9.38 26.87 -7.87
C VAL A 135 10.35 25.75 -7.49
N ASP A 136 11.02 25.90 -6.35
CA ASP A 136 11.96 24.91 -5.82
C ASP A 136 11.25 23.59 -5.53
N ARG A 137 10.01 23.65 -5.02
CA ARG A 137 9.20 22.45 -4.77
C ARG A 137 8.92 21.67 -6.04
N LEU A 138 8.56 22.35 -7.13
CA LEU A 138 8.28 21.69 -8.40
C LEU A 138 9.56 21.11 -9.02
N LYS A 139 10.69 21.83 -8.97
CA LYS A 139 11.99 21.32 -9.42
C LYS A 139 12.44 20.07 -8.64
N PHE A 140 12.26 20.10 -7.32
CA PHE A 140 12.61 18.99 -6.45
C PHE A 140 11.72 17.77 -6.73
N LEU A 141 10.42 17.98 -6.91
CA LEU A 141 9.48 16.93 -7.32
C LEU A 141 9.84 16.35 -8.69
N ASP A 142 10.12 17.19 -9.69
CA ASP A 142 10.46 16.78 -11.04
C ASP A 142 11.70 15.87 -11.08
N SER A 143 12.70 16.17 -10.22
CA SER A 143 13.87 15.31 -10.04
C SER A 143 13.50 13.90 -9.56
N PHE A 144 12.52 13.78 -8.66
CA PHE A 144 12.00 12.47 -8.22
C PHE A 144 11.26 11.76 -9.35
N ILE A 145 10.39 12.45 -10.07
CA ILE A 145 9.62 11.86 -11.18
C ILE A 145 10.57 11.31 -12.24
N CYS A 146 11.57 12.09 -12.65
CA CYS A 146 12.58 11.67 -13.61
C CYS A 146 13.43 10.49 -13.09
N GLY A 147 13.85 10.53 -11.82
CA GLY A 147 14.62 9.45 -11.20
C GLY A 147 13.87 8.12 -11.12
N LEU A 148 12.63 8.16 -10.62
CA LEU A 148 11.75 6.98 -10.55
C LEU A 148 11.47 6.40 -11.94
N LYS A 149 11.22 7.26 -12.93
CA LYS A 149 11.01 6.85 -14.32
C LYS A 149 12.21 6.08 -14.86
N ARG A 150 13.42 6.65 -14.70
CA ARG A 150 14.66 6.01 -15.14
C ARG A 150 14.89 4.65 -14.48
N VAL A 151 14.60 4.52 -13.19
CA VAL A 151 14.67 3.23 -12.49
C VAL A 151 13.71 2.21 -13.10
N LEU A 152 12.48 2.61 -13.44
CA LEU A 152 11.50 1.72 -14.07
C LEU A 152 11.80 1.40 -15.54
N GLU A 153 12.54 2.25 -16.25
CA GLU A 153 13.08 1.95 -17.58
C GLU A 153 14.19 0.87 -17.53
N SER A 154 14.75 0.59 -16.36
CA SER A 154 15.77 -0.46 -16.13
C SER A 154 15.56 -1.15 -14.78
N PRO A 155 14.49 -1.97 -14.63
CA PRO A 155 14.02 -2.42 -13.32
C PRO A 155 14.77 -3.63 -12.76
N GLN A 156 15.84 -4.11 -13.41
CA GLN A 156 16.45 -5.41 -13.10
C GLN A 156 16.87 -5.53 -11.62
N LYS A 157 17.43 -4.45 -11.05
CA LYS A 157 17.90 -4.43 -9.66
C LYS A 157 16.76 -4.35 -8.63
N LEU A 158 15.53 -4.06 -9.07
CA LEU A 158 14.32 -4.13 -8.23
C LEU A 158 13.85 -5.57 -8.00
N SER A 159 14.43 -6.57 -8.65
CA SER A 159 14.17 -7.98 -8.33
C SER A 159 14.70 -8.37 -6.94
N TYR A 160 15.63 -7.58 -6.39
CA TYR A 160 16.16 -7.79 -5.04
C TYR A 160 15.16 -7.28 -3.99
N PRO A 161 14.76 -8.09 -2.98
CA PRO A 161 13.68 -7.74 -2.06
C PRO A 161 13.86 -6.40 -1.34
N ASP A 162 15.08 -6.10 -0.86
CA ASP A 162 15.35 -4.84 -0.14
C ASP A 162 15.22 -3.63 -1.06
N ASN A 163 15.65 -3.75 -2.32
CA ASN A 163 15.55 -2.67 -3.31
C ASN A 163 14.10 -2.42 -3.68
N PHE A 164 13.35 -3.49 -3.91
CA PHE A 164 11.90 -3.42 -4.16
C PHE A 164 11.18 -2.72 -3.01
N HIS A 165 11.48 -3.14 -1.77
CA HIS A 165 10.86 -2.59 -0.57
C HIS A 165 11.11 -1.09 -0.45
N GLN A 166 12.36 -0.65 -0.55
CA GLN A 166 12.68 0.78 -0.45
C GLN A 166 12.10 1.58 -1.62
N PHE A 167 12.06 1.03 -2.83
CA PHE A 167 11.42 1.66 -3.97
C PHE A 167 9.91 1.90 -3.72
N CYS A 168 9.20 0.89 -3.21
CA CYS A 168 7.79 1.03 -2.83
C CYS A 168 7.58 2.09 -1.75
N ARG A 169 8.49 2.18 -0.76
CA ARG A 169 8.47 3.24 0.25
C ARG A 169 8.62 4.64 -0.36
N ILE A 170 9.52 4.83 -1.33
CA ILE A 170 9.68 6.12 -2.03
C ILE A 170 8.35 6.50 -2.69
N LEU A 171 7.71 5.58 -3.41
CA LEU A 171 6.42 5.83 -4.07
C LEU A 171 5.33 6.22 -3.07
N SER A 172 5.14 5.42 -2.03
CA SER A 172 4.14 5.69 -1.00
C SER A 172 4.34 7.07 -0.35
N ARG A 173 5.58 7.42 -0.01
CA ARG A 173 5.95 8.71 0.58
C ARG A 173 5.82 9.88 -0.39
N LEU A 174 6.18 9.69 -1.66
CA LEU A 174 5.95 10.67 -2.73
C LEU A 174 4.47 11.05 -2.77
N LYS A 175 3.57 10.07 -2.86
CA LYS A 175 2.14 10.38 -2.93
C LYS A 175 1.57 10.92 -1.63
N ALA A 176 2.15 10.57 -0.48
CA ALA A 176 1.78 11.16 0.81
C ALA A 176 2.07 12.66 0.86
N ASN A 177 3.22 13.07 0.31
CA ASN A 177 3.76 14.42 0.47
C ASN A 177 3.39 15.37 -0.69
N TYR A 178 3.01 14.84 -1.86
CA TYR A 178 2.67 15.63 -3.04
C TYR A 178 1.24 15.36 -3.52
N GLN A 179 0.51 16.44 -3.81
CA GLN A 179 -0.86 16.34 -4.32
C GLN A 179 -0.85 15.96 -5.80
N VAL A 180 -1.94 15.36 -6.29
CA VAL A 180 -2.08 15.01 -7.72
C VAL A 180 -1.94 16.25 -8.62
N SER A 181 -2.45 17.39 -8.19
CA SER A 181 -2.29 18.67 -8.89
C SER A 181 -0.83 19.15 -9.02
N GLU A 182 0.08 18.65 -8.19
CA GLU A 182 1.51 18.92 -8.28
C GLU A 182 2.19 17.92 -9.22
N LEU A 183 1.80 16.64 -9.13
CA LEU A 183 2.32 15.56 -10.00
C LEU A 183 2.03 15.85 -11.48
N VAL A 184 0.80 16.25 -11.81
CA VAL A 184 0.38 16.58 -13.19
C VAL A 184 1.17 17.77 -13.76
N LYS A 185 1.69 18.67 -12.91
CA LYS A 185 2.53 19.80 -13.37
C LYS A 185 3.91 19.37 -13.88
N CYS A 186 4.37 18.16 -13.56
CA CYS A 186 5.58 17.59 -14.16
C CYS A 186 5.36 17.11 -15.60
N GLY A 187 4.14 17.25 -16.15
CA GLY A 187 3.83 17.01 -17.56
C GLY A 187 4.16 15.59 -18.01
N ASN A 188 4.75 15.46 -19.20
CA ASN A 188 4.99 14.17 -19.85
C ASN A 188 5.86 13.21 -19.03
N GLN A 189 6.77 13.71 -18.18
CA GLN A 189 7.60 12.83 -17.35
C GLN A 189 6.76 12.06 -16.34
N PHE A 190 5.75 12.71 -15.76
CA PHE A 190 4.82 12.05 -14.86
C PHE A 190 3.93 11.05 -15.59
N ASN A 191 3.42 11.40 -16.78
CA ASN A 191 2.60 10.48 -17.57
C ASN A 191 3.38 9.20 -17.92
N ASN A 192 4.61 9.34 -18.42
CA ASN A 192 5.47 8.21 -18.73
C ASN A 192 5.81 7.37 -17.49
N LEU A 193 6.09 8.02 -16.36
CA LEU A 193 6.29 7.33 -15.08
C LEU A 193 5.05 6.51 -14.71
N LEU A 194 3.86 7.10 -14.82
CA LEU A 194 2.61 6.46 -14.40
C LEU A 194 2.27 5.23 -15.26
N GLU A 195 2.52 5.29 -16.57
CA GLU A 195 2.37 4.13 -17.46
C GLU A 195 3.32 2.99 -17.07
N LEU A 196 4.61 3.29 -16.91
CA LEU A 196 5.62 2.32 -16.48
C LEU A 196 5.27 1.74 -15.11
N LEU A 197 4.84 2.58 -14.18
CA LEU A 197 4.48 2.18 -12.82
C LEU A 197 3.24 1.29 -12.80
N THR A 198 2.28 1.53 -13.69
CA THR A 198 1.10 0.66 -13.85
C THR A 198 1.53 -0.74 -14.25
N VAL A 199 2.33 -0.86 -15.31
CA VAL A 199 2.84 -2.16 -15.80
C VAL A 199 3.69 -2.85 -14.73
N PHE A 200 4.61 -2.12 -14.12
CA PHE A 200 5.45 -2.61 -13.04
C PHE A 200 4.62 -3.15 -11.87
N THR A 201 3.61 -2.40 -11.42
CA THR A 201 2.72 -2.82 -10.32
C THR A 201 2.01 -4.12 -10.66
N GLN A 202 1.48 -4.26 -11.88
CA GLN A 202 0.80 -5.48 -12.30
C GLN A 202 1.74 -6.69 -12.26
N GLN A 203 2.99 -6.54 -12.72
CA GLN A 203 4.01 -7.59 -12.71
C GLN A 203 4.48 -7.93 -11.28
N SER A 204 4.73 -6.92 -10.44
CA SER A 204 5.15 -7.12 -9.06
C SER A 204 4.07 -7.81 -8.22
N LEU A 205 2.78 -7.50 -8.45
CA LEU A 205 1.67 -8.19 -7.79
C LEU A 205 1.54 -9.64 -8.25
N GLN A 206 1.78 -9.96 -9.52
CA GLN A 206 1.81 -11.36 -9.98
C GLN A 206 2.92 -12.16 -9.29
N MET A 207 4.05 -11.51 -9.00
CA MET A 207 5.19 -12.09 -8.28
C MET A 207 5.16 -11.77 -6.78
N SER A 208 4.00 -11.49 -6.20
CA SER A 208 3.91 -11.00 -4.81
C SER A 208 4.48 -11.95 -3.77
N HIS A 209 4.56 -13.25 -4.08
CA HIS A 209 5.15 -14.28 -3.21
C HIS A 209 6.68 -14.11 -3.01
N LEU A 210 7.36 -13.33 -3.86
CA LEU A 210 8.78 -13.02 -3.74
C LEU A 210 9.07 -11.82 -2.82
N PHE A 211 8.03 -11.12 -2.36
CA PHE A 211 8.15 -9.87 -1.62
C PHE A 211 7.39 -9.92 -0.30
N THR A 212 7.80 -9.08 0.65
CA THR A 212 7.13 -8.98 1.96
C THR A 212 5.77 -8.29 1.86
N GLN A 213 4.83 -8.62 2.76
CA GLN A 213 3.51 -7.96 2.80
C GLN A 213 3.64 -6.45 2.97
N SER A 214 4.60 -5.96 3.76
CA SER A 214 4.87 -4.54 3.93
C SER A 214 5.23 -3.85 2.60
N SER A 215 5.99 -4.51 1.73
CA SER A 215 6.34 -3.97 0.41
C SER A 215 5.09 -3.80 -0.47
N ILE A 216 4.22 -4.81 -0.47
CA ILE A 216 2.93 -4.75 -1.17
C ILE A 216 2.05 -3.64 -0.57
N PHE A 217 2.01 -3.51 0.75
CA PHE A 217 1.26 -2.46 1.44
C PHE A 217 1.69 -1.07 0.97
N TYR A 218 2.99 -0.79 0.90
CA TYR A 218 3.48 0.51 0.39
C TYR A 218 3.09 0.76 -1.06
N LEU A 219 3.22 -0.25 -1.91
CA LEU A 219 2.84 -0.14 -3.32
C LEU A 219 1.34 0.14 -3.47
N MET A 220 0.50 -0.60 -2.73
CA MET A 220 -0.95 -0.40 -2.73
C MET A 220 -1.34 0.94 -2.08
N SER A 221 -0.59 1.42 -1.10
CA SER A 221 -0.82 2.71 -0.43
C SER A 221 -0.66 3.87 -1.41
N PHE A 222 0.32 3.80 -2.30
CA PHE A 222 0.46 4.76 -3.40
C PHE A 222 -0.82 4.80 -4.26
N TRP A 223 -1.27 3.63 -4.74
CA TRP A 223 -2.43 3.53 -5.64
C TRP A 223 -3.75 3.90 -4.97
N SER A 224 -3.94 3.51 -3.71
CA SER A 224 -5.10 3.87 -2.90
C SER A 224 -5.19 5.38 -2.72
N ARG A 225 -4.07 6.05 -2.40
CA ARG A 225 -4.04 7.51 -2.32
C ARG A 225 -4.21 8.20 -3.67
N MET A 226 -3.79 7.58 -4.77
CA MET A 226 -4.06 8.08 -6.14
C MET A 226 -5.56 8.01 -6.45
N ALA A 227 -6.17 6.85 -6.26
CA ALA A 227 -7.61 6.61 -6.41
C ALA A 227 -8.43 7.59 -5.55
N GLY A 228 -8.14 7.70 -4.26
CA GLY A 228 -8.83 8.62 -3.35
C GLY A 228 -8.65 10.10 -3.67
N SER A 229 -7.70 10.47 -4.53
CA SER A 229 -7.54 11.86 -4.99
C SER A 229 -8.42 12.20 -6.19
N LEU A 230 -8.98 11.20 -6.90
CA LEU A 230 -9.80 11.40 -8.10
C LEU A 230 -11.12 12.08 -7.79
N THR A 231 -11.73 11.76 -6.65
CA THR A 231 -13.02 12.33 -6.19
C THR A 231 -13.00 13.85 -6.04
N TYR A 232 -11.83 14.44 -5.81
CA TYR A 232 -11.66 15.88 -5.60
C TYR A 232 -10.75 16.54 -6.65
N ALA A 233 -10.36 15.80 -7.69
CA ALA A 233 -9.42 16.30 -8.68
C ALA A 233 -10.04 17.43 -9.52
N ARG A 234 -9.29 18.53 -9.68
CA ARG A 234 -9.62 19.66 -10.58
C ARG A 234 -8.68 19.74 -11.77
N VAL A 235 -7.96 18.66 -12.05
CA VAL A 235 -6.95 18.54 -13.10
C VAL A 235 -7.30 17.34 -13.96
N ASP A 236 -6.70 17.24 -15.15
CA ASP A 236 -6.79 16.04 -15.98
C ASP A 236 -6.21 14.85 -15.22
N VAL A 237 -7.03 13.81 -15.07
CA VAL A 237 -6.71 12.59 -14.34
C VAL A 237 -7.02 11.34 -15.16
N ASP A 238 -7.24 11.47 -16.46
CA ASP A 238 -7.70 10.36 -17.32
C ASP A 238 -6.75 9.17 -17.28
N LEU A 239 -5.44 9.44 -17.32
CA LEU A 239 -4.41 8.39 -17.22
C LEU A 239 -4.42 7.68 -15.87
N ILE A 240 -4.66 8.43 -14.77
CA ILE A 240 -4.75 7.86 -13.42
C ILE A 240 -6.00 6.98 -13.34
N SER A 241 -7.15 7.51 -13.76
CA SER A 241 -8.44 6.80 -13.79
C SER A 241 -8.35 5.52 -14.64
N ALA A 242 -7.59 5.52 -15.74
CA ALA A 242 -7.37 4.32 -16.56
C ALA A 242 -6.40 3.30 -15.93
N ALA A 243 -5.53 3.72 -15.01
CA ALA A 243 -4.58 2.86 -14.32
C ALA A 243 -5.19 2.13 -13.12
N ILE A 244 -6.06 2.79 -12.33
CA ILE A 244 -6.62 2.24 -11.09
C ILE A 244 -7.31 0.88 -11.31
N PRO A 245 -8.21 0.68 -12.30
CA PRO A 245 -8.86 -0.62 -12.52
C PRO A 245 -7.88 -1.73 -12.88
N LYS A 246 -6.80 -1.41 -13.62
CA LYS A 246 -5.76 -2.39 -13.99
C LYS A 246 -5.00 -2.89 -12.76
N VAL A 247 -4.72 -1.99 -11.82
CA VAL A 247 -4.07 -2.33 -10.54
C VAL A 247 -5.02 -3.13 -9.65
N CYS A 248 -6.30 -2.75 -9.57
CA CYS A 248 -7.33 -3.49 -8.84
C CYS A 248 -7.41 -4.94 -9.33
N SER A 249 -7.55 -5.13 -10.64
CA SER A 249 -7.61 -6.44 -11.29
C SER A 249 -6.36 -7.28 -11.02
N ALA A 250 -5.16 -6.68 -11.12
CA ALA A 250 -3.92 -7.36 -10.80
C ALA A 250 -3.83 -7.77 -9.32
N PHE A 251 -4.33 -6.95 -8.40
CA PHE A 251 -4.36 -7.28 -6.98
C PHE A 251 -5.29 -8.47 -6.70
N ILE A 252 -6.53 -8.46 -7.23
CA ILE A 252 -7.48 -9.57 -7.08
C ILE A 252 -6.84 -10.89 -7.56
N ARG A 253 -6.29 -10.88 -8.78
CA ARG A 253 -5.62 -12.05 -9.36
C ARG A 253 -4.42 -12.51 -8.53
N SER A 254 -3.63 -11.58 -7.99
CA SER A 254 -2.48 -11.91 -7.14
C SER A 254 -2.88 -12.74 -5.93
N ARG A 255 -3.97 -12.38 -5.24
CA ARG A 255 -4.43 -13.09 -4.03
C ARG A 255 -5.01 -14.47 -4.34
N VAL A 256 -5.70 -14.59 -5.47
CA VAL A 256 -6.20 -15.89 -5.96
C VAL A 256 -5.01 -16.83 -6.29
N LEU A 257 -3.98 -16.34 -6.98
CA LEU A 257 -2.77 -17.10 -7.30
C LEU A 257 -1.91 -17.43 -6.06
N LEU A 258 -1.89 -16.52 -5.08
CA LEU A 258 -1.15 -16.71 -3.83
C LEU A 258 -1.64 -17.94 -3.06
N SER A 259 -2.94 -18.19 -3.11
CA SER A 259 -3.61 -19.31 -2.42
C SER A 259 -3.01 -20.67 -2.78
N GLU A 260 -2.61 -20.85 -4.04
CA GLU A 260 -1.97 -22.08 -4.50
C GLU A 260 -0.58 -22.26 -3.88
N ASN A 261 0.21 -21.19 -3.80
CA ASN A 261 1.54 -21.22 -3.21
C ASN A 261 1.50 -21.49 -1.70
N VAL A 262 0.51 -20.93 -1.00
CA VAL A 262 0.27 -21.19 0.44
C VAL A 262 -0.07 -22.66 0.68
N VAL A 263 -1.04 -23.21 -0.05
CA VAL A 263 -1.47 -24.61 0.14
C VAL A 263 -0.36 -25.62 -0.21
N ARG A 264 0.49 -25.28 -1.18
CA ARG A 264 1.66 -26.09 -1.54
C ARG A 264 2.82 -25.98 -0.52
N GLY A 265 2.71 -25.10 0.48
CA GLY A 265 3.75 -24.89 1.48
C GLY A 265 4.96 -24.11 0.97
N ASN A 266 4.83 -23.37 -0.13
CA ASN A 266 5.92 -22.59 -0.71
C ASN A 266 6.16 -21.26 0.04
N ILE A 267 5.12 -20.75 0.71
CA ILE A 267 5.13 -19.48 1.44
C ILE A 267 4.26 -19.57 2.69
N GLU A 268 4.53 -18.70 3.66
CA GLU A 268 3.67 -18.48 4.83
C GLU A 268 2.32 -17.88 4.41
N ASP A 269 1.26 -18.22 5.15
CA ASP A 269 -0.09 -17.74 4.85
C ASP A 269 -0.29 -16.31 5.37
N PRO A 270 -0.47 -15.30 4.50
CA PRO A 270 -0.67 -13.93 4.97
C PRO A 270 -2.00 -13.74 5.69
N LEU A 271 -2.95 -14.66 5.55
CA LEU A 271 -4.23 -14.62 6.28
C LEU A 271 -4.08 -14.90 7.78
N GLU A 272 -2.89 -15.33 8.25
CA GLU A 272 -2.62 -15.49 9.68
C GLU A 272 -2.44 -14.15 10.40
N ASP A 273 -1.97 -13.10 9.71
CA ASP A 273 -1.88 -11.74 10.23
C ASP A 273 -3.11 -10.91 9.84
N LEU A 274 -4.19 -11.11 10.58
CA LEU A 274 -5.45 -10.40 10.38
C LEU A 274 -5.31 -8.87 10.49
N GLY A 275 -4.34 -8.36 11.26
CA GLY A 275 -4.10 -6.93 11.42
C GLY A 275 -3.56 -6.32 10.13
N SER A 276 -2.50 -6.90 9.57
CA SER A 276 -1.93 -6.48 8.29
C SER A 276 -2.90 -6.67 7.13
N VAL A 277 -3.67 -7.77 7.12
CA VAL A 277 -4.70 -8.02 6.10
C VAL A 277 -5.75 -6.92 6.14
N LYS A 278 -6.26 -6.55 7.32
CA LYS A 278 -7.25 -5.50 7.48
C LYS A 278 -6.74 -4.15 6.94
N GLN A 279 -5.52 -3.75 7.30
CA GLN A 279 -4.91 -2.51 6.80
C GLN A 279 -4.75 -2.52 5.27
N LEU A 280 -4.36 -3.66 4.69
CA LEU A 280 -4.27 -3.81 3.24
C LEU A 280 -5.64 -3.75 2.56
N MET A 281 -6.67 -4.32 3.19
CA MET A 281 -8.04 -4.26 2.70
C MET A 281 -8.61 -2.84 2.71
N GLU A 282 -8.32 -2.03 3.73
CA GLU A 282 -8.70 -0.61 3.76
C GLU A 282 -8.13 0.15 2.55
N LEU A 283 -6.89 -0.15 2.14
CA LEU A 283 -6.31 0.41 0.90
C LEU A 283 -7.03 -0.08 -0.35
N PHE A 284 -7.32 -1.39 -0.41
CA PHE A 284 -8.02 -2.02 -1.54
C PHE A 284 -9.43 -1.47 -1.72
N THR A 285 -10.16 -1.18 -0.65
CA THR A 285 -11.52 -0.59 -0.69
C THR A 285 -11.56 0.68 -1.52
N VAL A 286 -10.60 1.59 -1.33
CA VAL A 286 -10.54 2.85 -2.09
C VAL A 286 -10.26 2.60 -3.58
N ILE A 287 -9.42 1.62 -3.88
CA ILE A 287 -9.04 1.25 -5.24
C ILE A 287 -10.22 0.60 -5.97
N SER A 288 -10.86 -0.40 -5.36
CA SER A 288 -11.96 -1.14 -5.98
C SER A 288 -13.20 -0.27 -6.20
N ARG A 289 -13.49 0.67 -5.30
CA ARG A 289 -14.61 1.62 -5.44
C ARG A 289 -14.43 2.66 -6.55
N SER A 290 -13.23 2.81 -7.11
CA SER A 290 -13.03 3.72 -8.25
C SER A 290 -13.73 3.25 -9.53
N ASP A 291 -13.88 1.93 -9.68
CA ASP A 291 -14.72 1.29 -10.69
C ASP A 291 -15.36 0.04 -10.05
N TYR A 292 -16.35 0.30 -9.19
CA TYR A 292 -16.90 -0.73 -8.31
C TYR A 292 -17.59 -1.83 -9.09
N LYS A 293 -18.32 -1.49 -10.16
CA LYS A 293 -18.97 -2.45 -11.05
C LYS A 293 -17.97 -3.47 -11.60
N THR A 294 -16.92 -3.01 -12.26
CA THR A 294 -15.93 -3.90 -12.89
C THR A 294 -15.22 -4.75 -11.85
N SER A 295 -14.94 -4.17 -10.68
CA SER A 295 -14.28 -4.85 -9.56
C SER A 295 -15.16 -5.97 -8.99
N VAL A 296 -16.46 -5.72 -8.79
CA VAL A 296 -17.43 -6.72 -8.32
C VAL A 296 -17.64 -7.82 -9.36
N GLU A 297 -17.76 -7.48 -10.64
CA GLU A 297 -17.89 -8.47 -11.72
C GLU A 297 -16.70 -9.45 -11.74
N GLU A 298 -15.46 -8.94 -11.59
CA GLU A 298 -14.27 -9.80 -11.51
C GLU A 298 -14.22 -10.63 -10.22
N LEU A 299 -14.53 -10.04 -9.06
CA LEU A 299 -14.59 -10.76 -7.79
C LEU A 299 -15.63 -11.90 -7.84
N VAL A 300 -16.83 -11.63 -8.36
CA VAL A 300 -17.91 -12.61 -8.49
C VAL A 300 -17.50 -13.74 -9.42
N ARG A 301 -16.89 -13.44 -10.57
CA ARG A 301 -16.42 -14.48 -11.50
C ARG A 301 -15.42 -15.43 -10.83
N ASN A 302 -14.38 -14.88 -10.18
CA ASN A 302 -13.39 -15.71 -9.48
C ASN A 302 -14.04 -16.49 -8.32
N PHE A 303 -15.01 -15.89 -7.62
CA PHE A 303 -15.73 -16.54 -6.53
C PHE A 303 -16.55 -17.73 -7.02
N GLU A 304 -17.29 -17.59 -8.13
CA GLU A 304 -18.04 -18.70 -8.72
C GLU A 304 -17.13 -19.83 -9.20
N GLU A 305 -15.98 -19.50 -9.80
CA GLU A 305 -14.98 -20.48 -10.24
C GLU A 305 -14.44 -21.30 -9.05
N SER A 306 -13.98 -20.63 -7.99
CA SER A 306 -13.49 -21.31 -6.78
C SER A 306 -14.59 -22.09 -6.05
N LEU A 307 -15.82 -21.55 -5.98
CA LEU A 307 -16.97 -22.24 -5.41
C LEU A 307 -17.30 -23.53 -6.18
N GLY A 308 -17.26 -23.45 -7.51
CA GLY A 308 -17.47 -24.59 -8.38
C GLY A 308 -16.46 -25.72 -8.16
N VAL A 309 -15.19 -25.38 -7.89
CA VAL A 309 -14.15 -26.37 -7.54
C VAL A 309 -14.40 -26.98 -6.16
N LEU A 310 -14.77 -26.17 -5.16
CA LEU A 310 -15.00 -26.62 -3.78
C LEU A 310 -16.12 -27.67 -3.67
N PHE A 311 -17.20 -27.54 -4.46
CA PHE A 311 -18.37 -28.42 -4.43
C PHE A 311 -18.37 -29.52 -5.50
N ARG A 312 -17.39 -29.53 -6.42
CA ARG A 312 -17.31 -30.56 -7.47
C ARG A 312 -16.85 -31.90 -6.89
N GLN A 313 -17.60 -32.95 -7.19
CA GLN A 313 -17.24 -34.31 -6.82
C GLN A 313 -16.03 -34.81 -7.64
N GLY A 314 -15.15 -35.60 -7.01
CA GLY A 314 -13.98 -36.20 -7.66
C GLY A 314 -12.77 -35.27 -7.82
N VAL A 315 -12.83 -34.05 -7.27
CA VAL A 315 -11.68 -33.13 -7.21
C VAL A 315 -10.72 -33.54 -6.11
N SER A 316 -9.42 -33.36 -6.33
CA SER A 316 -8.38 -33.68 -5.34
C SER A 316 -8.58 -32.86 -4.06
N ASN A 317 -8.17 -33.41 -2.91
CA ASN A 317 -8.25 -32.67 -1.64
C ASN A 317 -7.41 -31.39 -1.68
N GLN A 318 -6.29 -31.40 -2.40
CA GLN A 318 -5.42 -30.23 -2.55
C GLN A 318 -6.10 -29.12 -3.33
N ASP A 319 -6.76 -29.43 -4.45
CA ASP A 319 -7.48 -28.43 -5.25
C ASP A 319 -8.68 -27.86 -4.47
N GLN A 320 -9.35 -28.68 -3.65
CA GLN A 320 -10.40 -28.20 -2.75
C GLN A 320 -9.87 -27.24 -1.68
N LEU A 321 -8.66 -27.49 -1.13
CA LEU A 321 -8.00 -26.58 -0.19
C LEU A 321 -7.59 -25.26 -0.87
N ILE A 322 -7.05 -25.32 -2.10
CA ILE A 322 -6.72 -24.13 -2.89
C ILE A 322 -7.98 -23.30 -3.14
N ALA A 323 -9.06 -23.93 -3.63
CA ALA A 323 -10.32 -23.28 -3.88
C ALA A 323 -10.90 -22.61 -2.62
N ARG A 324 -10.77 -23.27 -1.46
CA ARG A 324 -11.20 -22.69 -0.18
C ARG A 324 -10.38 -21.46 0.21
N LYS A 325 -9.06 -21.50 0.06
CA LYS A 325 -8.19 -20.35 0.32
C LYS A 325 -8.48 -19.17 -0.62
N GLN A 326 -8.76 -19.46 -1.89
CA GLN A 326 -9.20 -18.45 -2.84
C GLN A 326 -10.52 -17.80 -2.40
N LEU A 327 -11.50 -18.60 -1.97
CA LEU A 327 -12.76 -18.08 -1.44
C LEU A 327 -12.54 -17.18 -0.22
N ILE A 328 -11.66 -17.53 0.71
CA ILE A 328 -11.35 -16.69 1.89
C ILE A 328 -10.84 -15.32 1.44
N TRP A 329 -9.87 -15.26 0.51
CA TRP A 329 -9.38 -14.00 -0.04
C TRP A 329 -10.47 -13.20 -0.76
N LEU A 330 -11.29 -13.87 -1.58
CA LEU A 330 -12.36 -13.24 -2.35
C LEU A 330 -13.45 -12.67 -1.44
N ILE A 331 -13.88 -13.42 -0.42
CA ILE A 331 -14.83 -12.95 0.60
C ILE A 331 -14.25 -11.76 1.37
N THR A 332 -12.97 -11.83 1.75
CA THR A 332 -12.29 -10.73 2.46
C THR A 332 -12.25 -9.45 1.61
N MET A 333 -11.90 -9.55 0.32
CA MET A 333 -11.92 -8.41 -0.61
C MET A 333 -13.34 -7.89 -0.88
N MET A 334 -14.31 -8.79 -1.00
CA MET A 334 -15.74 -8.46 -1.15
C MET A 334 -16.27 -7.69 0.06
N ALA A 335 -15.96 -8.16 1.28
CA ALA A 335 -16.31 -7.52 2.54
C ALA A 335 -15.70 -6.11 2.65
N ALA A 336 -14.41 -5.99 2.35
CA ALA A 336 -13.71 -4.71 2.34
C ALA A 336 -14.37 -3.70 1.39
N GLY A 337 -14.83 -4.17 0.23
CA GLY A 337 -15.56 -3.36 -0.74
C GLY A 337 -16.81 -2.70 -0.14
N LEU A 338 -17.57 -3.38 0.73
CA LEU A 338 -18.82 -2.88 1.32
C LEU A 338 -18.62 -1.57 2.10
N ASN A 339 -17.53 -1.46 2.86
CA ASN A 339 -17.22 -0.32 3.74
C ASN A 339 -16.75 0.94 2.99
N GLY A 340 -16.67 0.89 1.65
CA GLY A 340 -16.15 2.00 0.84
C GLY A 340 -17.12 3.16 0.59
N LYS A 341 -18.33 3.13 1.16
CA LYS A 341 -19.32 4.21 1.02
C LYS A 341 -18.85 5.47 1.76
N GLY A 342 -18.21 6.39 1.05
CA GLY A 342 -18.03 7.76 1.52
C GLY A 342 -19.38 8.45 1.81
N SER A 343 -19.37 9.43 2.71
CA SER A 343 -20.58 10.13 3.21
C SER A 343 -21.33 10.98 2.17
N ALA A 344 -20.95 10.93 0.89
CA ALA A 344 -21.52 11.72 -0.19
C ALA A 344 -22.12 10.81 -1.26
N GLY A 345 -23.41 10.50 -1.11
CA GLY A 345 -24.32 10.17 -2.21
C GLY A 345 -23.83 9.15 -3.24
N TYR A 346 -23.55 7.92 -2.81
CA TYR A 346 -23.48 6.78 -3.73
C TYR A 346 -24.90 6.41 -4.19
N GLY A 347 -25.06 6.21 -5.50
CA GLY A 347 -26.35 5.98 -6.14
C GLY A 347 -26.88 4.56 -5.94
N ASP A 348 -28.18 4.38 -6.19
CA ASP A 348 -28.91 3.11 -6.08
C ASP A 348 -28.23 1.90 -6.77
N ASP A 349 -27.40 2.14 -7.79
CA ASP A 349 -26.72 1.07 -8.54
C ASP A 349 -25.63 0.38 -7.71
N GLU A 350 -24.98 1.09 -6.77
CA GLU A 350 -23.98 0.47 -5.89
C GLU A 350 -24.60 -0.46 -4.84
N ASP A 351 -25.80 -0.13 -4.37
CA ASP A 351 -26.56 -0.98 -3.46
C ASP A 351 -26.91 -2.34 -4.11
N VAL A 352 -27.10 -2.37 -5.43
CA VAL A 352 -27.32 -3.60 -6.19
C VAL A 352 -26.07 -4.48 -6.19
N TYR A 353 -24.89 -3.89 -6.36
CA TYR A 353 -23.61 -4.62 -6.34
C TYR A 353 -23.28 -5.13 -4.93
N ASP A 354 -23.49 -4.30 -3.91
CA ASP A 354 -23.35 -4.71 -2.51
C ASP A 354 -24.29 -5.88 -2.19
N GLY A 355 -25.56 -5.78 -2.58
CA GLY A 355 -26.55 -6.84 -2.39
C GLY A 355 -26.18 -8.15 -3.09
N GLU A 356 -25.63 -8.08 -4.31
CA GLU A 356 -25.15 -9.25 -5.06
C GLU A 356 -23.99 -9.95 -4.33
N VAL A 357 -23.01 -9.18 -3.85
CA VAL A 357 -21.86 -9.69 -3.08
C VAL A 357 -22.34 -10.38 -1.81
N VAL A 358 -23.17 -9.69 -1.01
CA VAL A 358 -23.67 -10.20 0.27
C VAL A 358 -24.51 -11.46 0.06
N PHE A 359 -25.43 -11.44 -0.91
CA PHE A 359 -26.26 -12.59 -1.26
C PHE A 359 -25.41 -13.83 -1.55
N ARG A 360 -24.36 -13.69 -2.37
CA ARG A 360 -23.49 -14.80 -2.76
C ARG A 360 -22.73 -15.37 -1.59
N VAL A 361 -22.13 -14.53 -0.77
CA VAL A 361 -21.35 -14.98 0.39
C VAL A 361 -22.24 -15.67 1.40
N TRP A 362 -23.40 -15.11 1.73
CA TRP A 362 -24.33 -15.71 2.69
C TRP A 362 -24.98 -16.99 2.19
N LYS A 363 -25.30 -17.08 0.90
CA LYS A 363 -25.75 -18.33 0.28
C LYS A 363 -24.67 -19.41 0.37
N THR A 364 -23.42 -19.06 0.08
CA THR A 364 -22.28 -19.98 0.21
C THR A 364 -22.07 -20.41 1.66
N MET A 365 -22.22 -19.49 2.63
CA MET A 365 -22.15 -19.80 4.05
C MET A 365 -23.18 -20.87 4.46
N GLN A 366 -24.45 -20.72 4.06
CA GLN A 366 -25.49 -21.73 4.31
C GLN A 366 -25.15 -23.08 3.66
N MET A 367 -24.59 -23.08 2.44
CA MET A 367 -24.17 -24.31 1.76
C MET A 367 -23.00 -25.00 2.46
N THR A 368 -22.02 -24.24 2.96
CA THR A 368 -20.89 -24.79 3.72
C THR A 368 -21.34 -25.34 5.07
N ASP A 369 -22.27 -24.67 5.75
CA ASP A 369 -22.81 -25.12 7.04
C ASP A 369 -23.58 -26.45 6.88
N GLN A 370 -24.48 -26.55 5.89
CA GLN A 370 -25.20 -27.79 5.59
C GLN A 370 -24.26 -28.96 5.23
N ARG A 371 -23.14 -28.67 4.56
CA ARG A 371 -22.14 -29.69 4.23
C ARG A 371 -21.38 -30.16 5.47
N LEU A 372 -21.06 -29.26 6.40
CA LEU A 372 -20.42 -29.61 7.68
C LEU A 372 -21.33 -30.52 8.51
N GLU A 373 -22.62 -30.20 8.61
CA GLU A 373 -23.61 -31.01 9.32
C GLU A 373 -23.76 -32.42 8.72
N SER A 374 -23.70 -32.54 7.39
CA SER A 374 -23.95 -33.80 6.68
C SER A 374 -22.72 -34.70 6.48
N GLN A 375 -21.51 -34.14 6.32
CA GLN A 375 -20.32 -34.90 5.95
C GLN A 375 -19.28 -35.06 7.06
N GLN A 376 -19.05 -34.04 7.90
CA GLN A 376 -18.01 -34.07 8.94
C GLN A 376 -18.36 -33.13 10.12
N PRO A 377 -19.13 -33.61 11.11
CA PRO A 377 -19.42 -32.83 12.31
C PRO A 377 -18.11 -32.45 13.03
N GLY A 378 -17.80 -31.15 13.08
CA GLY A 378 -16.64 -30.60 13.82
C GLY A 378 -15.40 -30.21 13.00
N ALA A 379 -15.37 -30.42 11.69
CA ALA A 379 -14.26 -30.01 10.81
C ALA A 379 -14.44 -28.57 10.26
N VAL A 380 -14.68 -27.61 11.16
CA VAL A 380 -14.92 -26.20 10.79
C VAL A 380 -13.63 -25.55 10.32
N ASP A 381 -13.66 -24.91 9.15
CA ASP A 381 -12.54 -24.08 8.69
C ASP A 381 -12.62 -22.69 9.33
N ILE A 382 -11.81 -22.51 10.37
CA ILE A 382 -11.81 -21.29 11.20
C ILE A 382 -11.56 -20.04 10.37
N GLN A 383 -10.69 -20.08 9.36
CA GLN A 383 -10.37 -18.91 8.55
C GLN A 383 -11.51 -18.54 7.58
N LEU A 384 -12.24 -19.54 7.07
CA LEU A 384 -13.45 -19.29 6.30
C LEU A 384 -14.56 -18.67 7.15
N GLU A 385 -14.74 -19.15 8.37
CA GLU A 385 -15.68 -18.55 9.32
C GLU A 385 -15.32 -17.11 9.68
N PHE A 386 -14.05 -16.81 9.91
CA PHE A 386 -13.59 -15.43 10.10
C PHE A 386 -13.91 -14.54 8.90
N ALA A 387 -13.76 -15.04 7.67
CA ALA A 387 -14.10 -14.27 6.47
C ALA A 387 -15.61 -13.97 6.38
N TYR A 388 -16.46 -14.93 6.72
CA TYR A 388 -17.92 -14.70 6.81
C TYR A 388 -18.27 -13.67 7.87
N ILE A 389 -17.71 -13.80 9.08
CA ILE A 389 -17.92 -12.85 10.18
C ILE A 389 -17.42 -11.46 9.80
N TYR A 390 -16.28 -11.37 9.11
CA TYR A 390 -15.75 -10.09 8.64
C TYR A 390 -16.74 -9.40 7.69
N LEU A 391 -17.32 -10.12 6.73
CA LEU A 391 -18.36 -9.57 5.85
C LEU A 391 -19.61 -9.15 6.64
N MET A 392 -20.03 -9.93 7.63
CA MET A 392 -21.17 -9.58 8.48
C MET A 392 -20.92 -8.30 9.30
N ASP A 393 -19.72 -8.12 9.84
CA ASP A 393 -19.37 -6.91 10.58
C ASP A 393 -19.29 -5.68 9.66
N GLU A 394 -18.70 -5.80 8.47
CA GLU A 394 -18.67 -4.71 7.48
C GLU A 394 -20.08 -4.35 6.98
N PHE A 395 -20.93 -5.35 6.74
CA PHE A 395 -22.34 -5.13 6.42
C PHE A 395 -23.06 -4.39 7.55
N ARG A 396 -22.88 -4.82 8.80
CA ARG A 396 -23.49 -4.17 9.97
C ARG A 396 -23.09 -2.70 10.07
N ARG A 397 -21.79 -2.39 9.94
CA ARG A 397 -21.27 -1.02 10.02
C ARG A 397 -21.85 -0.11 8.95
N THR A 398 -22.08 -0.65 7.75
CA THR A 398 -22.47 0.13 6.57
C THR A 398 -23.98 0.27 6.45
N CYS A 399 -24.72 -0.82 6.69
CA CYS A 399 -26.15 -0.92 6.41
C CYS A 399 -27.03 -0.79 7.66
N ILE A 400 -26.51 -1.09 8.86
CA ILE A 400 -27.26 -0.99 10.12
C ILE A 400 -26.75 0.24 10.87
N THR A 401 -27.12 1.43 10.39
CA THR A 401 -26.83 2.71 11.07
C THR A 401 -28.13 3.45 11.38
N ASP A 402 -28.13 4.25 12.44
CA ASP A 402 -29.29 4.97 13.02
C ASP A 402 -29.96 6.00 12.07
N GLN A 403 -29.49 6.11 10.81
CA GLN A 403 -30.02 7.03 9.82
C GLN A 403 -31.06 6.34 8.94
N ALA A 404 -32.33 6.54 9.33
CA ALA A 404 -33.55 6.41 8.54
C ALA A 404 -33.58 5.34 7.44
N VAL A 405 -34.39 4.30 7.66
CA VAL A 405 -34.90 3.30 6.71
C VAL A 405 -34.85 3.79 5.26
N ARG A 406 -33.71 3.56 4.58
CA ARG A 406 -33.64 3.67 3.13
C ARG A 406 -34.22 2.37 2.59
N GLU A 407 -35.25 2.46 1.74
CA GLU A 407 -35.61 1.35 0.84
C GLU A 407 -34.43 1.12 -0.11
N SER A 408 -33.47 0.31 0.33
CA SER A 408 -32.27 -0.01 -0.44
C SER A 408 -32.57 -1.19 -1.36
N LYS A 409 -32.25 -1.05 -2.65
CA LYS A 409 -32.28 -2.16 -3.63
C LYS A 409 -31.43 -3.35 -3.22
N LEU A 410 -30.56 -3.17 -2.24
CA LEU A 410 -29.82 -4.24 -1.57
C LEU A 410 -30.76 -5.31 -1.00
N TYR A 411 -31.86 -4.93 -0.33
CA TYR A 411 -32.78 -5.91 0.27
C TYR A 411 -33.56 -6.69 -0.79
N GLU A 412 -33.81 -6.12 -1.97
CA GLU A 412 -34.40 -6.85 -3.10
C GLU A 412 -33.50 -8.03 -3.54
N LYS A 413 -32.17 -7.84 -3.50
CA LYS A 413 -31.20 -8.90 -3.77
C LYS A 413 -31.14 -9.96 -2.69
N LEU A 414 -31.43 -9.59 -1.45
CA LEU A 414 -31.40 -10.50 -0.30
C LEU A 414 -32.72 -11.23 -0.04
N ALA A 415 -33.82 -10.78 -0.63
CA ALA A 415 -35.14 -11.40 -0.50
C ALA A 415 -35.16 -12.93 -0.74
N PRO A 416 -34.39 -13.51 -1.69
CA PRO A 416 -34.34 -14.97 -1.87
C PRO A 416 -33.74 -15.74 -0.69
N LEU A 417 -33.00 -15.08 0.22
CA LEU A 417 -32.52 -15.65 1.48
C LEU A 417 -33.53 -15.47 2.62
N GLY A 418 -34.71 -14.90 2.35
CA GLY A 418 -35.72 -14.58 3.35
C GLY A 418 -35.41 -13.30 4.15
N ILE A 419 -34.46 -12.49 3.68
CA ILE A 419 -34.02 -11.25 4.34
C ILE A 419 -34.58 -10.06 3.57
N ASN A 420 -35.59 -9.41 4.14
CA ASN A 420 -36.28 -8.26 3.52
C ASN A 420 -36.04 -6.95 4.26
N ASP A 421 -35.50 -7.01 5.48
CA ASP A 421 -35.31 -5.88 6.38
C ASP A 421 -34.15 -6.13 7.34
N GLU A 422 -33.81 -5.11 8.14
CA GLU A 422 -32.77 -5.17 9.18
C GLU A 422 -33.06 -6.26 10.23
N VAL A 423 -34.34 -6.50 10.56
CA VAL A 423 -34.74 -7.55 11.52
C VAL A 423 -34.39 -8.94 10.96
N GLY A 424 -34.60 -9.17 9.66
CA GLY A 424 -34.18 -10.36 8.95
C GLY A 424 -32.68 -10.57 9.01
N VAL A 425 -31.89 -9.49 8.85
CA VAL A 425 -30.43 -9.54 8.99
C VAL A 425 -30.02 -9.95 10.41
N LEU A 426 -30.62 -9.35 11.44
CA LEU A 426 -30.31 -9.69 12.84
C LEU A 426 -30.65 -11.15 13.16
N ARG A 427 -31.77 -11.68 12.63
CA ARG A 427 -32.12 -13.09 12.77
C ARG A 427 -31.12 -14.00 12.07
N PHE A 428 -30.70 -13.63 10.86
CA PHE A 428 -29.67 -14.35 10.12
C PHE A 428 -28.34 -14.38 10.90
N PHE A 429 -27.97 -13.26 11.53
CA PHE A 429 -26.74 -13.18 12.34
C PHE A 429 -26.84 -14.05 13.59
N ALA A 430 -28.00 -14.05 14.26
CA ALA A 430 -28.26 -14.87 15.44
C ALA A 430 -28.34 -16.37 15.15
N GLN A 431 -28.62 -16.79 13.91
CA GLN A 431 -28.57 -18.20 13.51
C GLN A 431 -27.13 -18.70 13.27
N LYS A 432 -26.21 -17.78 12.96
CA LYS A 432 -24.81 -18.12 12.66
C LYS A 432 -23.93 -18.14 13.91
N MET A 433 -24.17 -17.22 14.86
CA MET A 433 -23.51 -17.19 16.18
C MET A 433 -24.06 -18.29 17.09
#